data_AF-A0A1I2ZXR5-F1
#
_entry.id   AF-A0A1I2ZXR5-F1
#
_cell.length_a   1.000
_cell.length_b   1.000
_cell.length_c   1.000
_cell.angle_alpha   90.00
_cell.angle_beta   90.00
_cell.angle_gamma   90.00
#
_symmetry.space_group_name_H-M   'P 1'
#
loop_
_entity.id
_entity.type
_entity.pdbx_description
1 polymer ?
#
loop_
_entity_poly.entity_id
_entity_poly.type
_entity_poly.pdbx_seq_one_letter_code
_entity_poly.pdbx_strand_id
1 'polypeptide(L)'
;MGEETIARLVLFVVSVGSGVLVLWMAQAAASGRLRRNPVAGIRLPVTMASDSAWLTAHQAAKRPTQWAGWCAIAFAFPCVVPLSLPFALTSIFIGAVGLLVFVLYGAAVGSRAARALADGD
;
A
#
# COMPACT_ATOMS: atom_id res chain seq x y z
N MET A 1 1.26 9.07 -30.90
CA MET A 1 0.34 9.15 -29.75
C MET A 1 0.26 10.60 -29.33
N GLY A 2 -0.92 11.11 -28.99
CA GLY A 2 -1.03 12.46 -28.40
C GLY A 2 -0.38 12.49 -27.01
N GLU A 3 0.17 13.63 -26.61
CA GLU A 3 0.80 13.84 -25.29
C GLU A 3 -0.14 13.45 -24.15
N GLU A 4 -1.42 13.78 -24.27
CA GLU A 4 -2.45 13.39 -23.30
C GLU A 4 -2.59 11.86 -23.17
N THR A 5 -2.55 11.13 -24.29
CA THR A 5 -2.61 9.65 -24.29
C THR A 5 -1.40 9.06 -23.57
N ILE A 6 -0.21 9.62 -23.81
CA ILE A 6 1.02 9.20 -23.13
C ILE A 6 0.90 9.46 -21.63
N ALA A 7 0.43 10.64 -21.23
CA ALA A 7 0.25 10.99 -19.82
C ALA A 7 -0.71 10.04 -19.11
N ARG A 8 -1.86 9.73 -19.72
CA ARG A 8 -2.83 8.75 -19.19
C ARG A 8 -2.24 7.37 -19.04
N LEU A 9 -1.50 6.90 -20.05
CA LEU A 9 -0.86 5.59 -20.03
C LEU A 9 0.14 5.51 -18.87
N VAL A 10 0.98 6.53 -18.70
CA VAL A 10 1.96 6.59 -17.61
C VAL A 10 1.27 6.58 -16.26
N LEU A 11 0.26 7.43 -16.06
CA LEU A 11 -0.50 7.50 -14.80
C LEU A 11 -1.19 6.17 -14.47
N PHE A 12 -1.79 5.54 -15.47
CA PHE A 12 -2.43 4.24 -15.31
C PHE A 12 -1.42 3.15 -14.90
N VAL A 13 -0.34 3.01 -15.66
CA VAL A 13 0.67 1.97 -15.42
C VAL A 13 1.33 2.15 -14.05
N VAL A 14 1.69 3.38 -13.69
CA VAL A 14 2.32 3.67 -12.39
C VAL A 14 1.36 3.38 -11.24
N SER A 15 0.11 3.79 -11.35
CA SER A 15 -0.87 3.64 -10.26
C SER A 15 -1.29 2.19 -10.08
N VAL A 16 -1.58 1.47 -11.16
CA VAL A 16 -1.89 0.04 -11.13
C VAL A 16 -0.68 -0.77 -10.68
N GLY A 17 0.52 -0.47 -11.21
CA GLY A 17 1.77 -1.13 -10.81
C GLY A 17 2.06 -0.94 -9.32
N SER A 18 1.89 0.29 -8.80
CA SER A 18 2.02 0.57 -7.37
C SER A 18 1.01 -0.20 -6.54
N GLY A 19 -0.26 -0.22 -6.96
CA GLY A 19 -1.31 -0.96 -6.26
C GLY A 19 -1.05 -2.47 -6.22
N VAL A 20 -0.66 -3.07 -7.35
CA VAL A 20 -0.27 -4.49 -7.43
C VAL A 20 0.93 -4.79 -6.53
N LEU A 21 1.95 -3.93 -6.53
CA LEU A 21 3.12 -4.08 -5.67
C LEU A 21 2.73 -4.04 -4.18
N VAL A 22 1.85 -3.10 -3.79
CA VAL A 22 1.33 -2.99 -2.42
C VAL A 22 0.52 -4.22 -2.01
N LEU A 23 -0.34 -4.74 -2.89
CA LEU A 23 -1.11 -5.97 -2.66
C LEU A 23 -0.16 -7.17 -2.45
N TRP A 24 0.86 -7.29 -3.29
CA TRP A 24 1.87 -8.33 -3.18
C TRP A 24 2.65 -8.20 -1.86
N MET A 25 3.11 -7.01 -1.49
CA MET A 25 3.82 -6.76 -0.24
C MET A 25 2.98 -7.13 0.99
N ALA A 26 1.69 -6.74 0.99
CA ALA A 26 0.77 -7.08 2.08
C ALA A 26 0.67 -8.60 2.29
N GLN A 27 0.56 -9.36 1.21
CA GLN A 27 0.49 -10.81 1.27
C GLN A 27 1.84 -11.43 1.66
N ALA A 28 2.94 -11.00 1.03
CA ALA A 28 4.27 -11.54 1.25
C ALA A 28 4.74 -11.30 2.70
N ALA A 29 4.47 -10.13 3.27
CA ALA A 29 4.84 -9.83 4.64
C ALA A 29 3.98 -10.58 5.66
N ALA A 30 2.66 -10.64 5.43
CA ALA A 30 1.75 -11.36 6.33
C ALA A 30 1.95 -12.89 6.30
N SER A 31 2.45 -13.44 5.19
CA SER A 31 2.81 -14.86 5.08
C SER A 31 4.24 -15.17 5.54
N GLY A 32 4.99 -14.18 6.03
CA GLY A 32 6.39 -14.34 6.45
C GLY A 32 7.39 -14.52 5.31
N ARG A 33 6.96 -14.46 4.03
CA ARG A 33 7.85 -14.55 2.87
C ARG A 33 8.75 -13.33 2.77
N LEU A 34 8.21 -12.15 3.09
CA LEU A 34 9.00 -10.94 3.26
C LEU A 34 9.50 -10.87 4.71
N ARG A 35 10.73 -11.35 4.91
CA ARG A 35 11.42 -11.29 6.21
C ARG A 35 11.75 -9.85 6.59
N ARG A 36 12.04 -9.64 7.87
CA ARG A 36 12.50 -8.35 8.41
C ARG A 36 13.68 -7.83 7.59
N ASN A 37 13.53 -6.64 7.03
CA ASN A 37 14.51 -6.04 6.11
C ASN A 37 14.40 -4.50 6.14
N PRO A 38 15.46 -3.77 5.74
CA PRO A 38 15.47 -2.31 5.78
C PRO A 38 14.77 -1.65 4.57
N VAL A 39 14.30 -2.41 3.57
CA VAL A 39 13.84 -1.88 2.27
C VAL A 39 12.32 -1.75 2.20
N ALA A 40 11.57 -2.78 2.58
CA ALA A 40 10.13 -2.87 2.35
C ALA A 40 9.37 -3.42 3.57
N GLY A 41 8.19 -2.85 3.83
CA GLY A 41 7.34 -3.17 4.99
C GLY A 41 7.24 -2.04 6.02
N ILE A 42 6.59 -2.31 7.14
CA ILE A 42 6.48 -1.40 8.29
C ILE A 42 7.78 -1.47 9.08
N ARG A 43 8.61 -0.43 8.97
CA ARG A 43 9.98 -0.38 9.51
C ARG A 43 10.08 0.59 10.68
N LEU A 44 9.25 0.36 11.68
CA LEU A 44 9.27 1.12 12.93
C LEU A 44 10.10 0.36 13.97
N PRO A 45 10.71 1.02 14.97
CA PRO A 45 11.54 0.34 15.96
C PRO A 45 10.84 -0.87 16.60
N VAL A 46 9.55 -0.74 16.93
CA VAL A 46 8.76 -1.83 17.52
C VAL A 46 8.57 -3.02 16.56
N THR A 47 8.35 -2.78 15.26
CA THR A 47 8.14 -3.85 14.28
C THR A 47 9.45 -4.49 13.83
N MET A 48 10.57 -3.81 14.04
CA MET A 48 11.92 -4.27 13.73
C MET A 48 12.63 -4.96 14.91
N ALA A 49 12.03 -4.99 16.10
CA ALA A 49 12.65 -5.56 17.31
C ALA A 49 12.98 -7.05 17.16
N SER A 50 12.07 -7.83 16.57
CA SER A 50 12.21 -9.27 16.36
C SER A 50 11.49 -9.73 15.10
N ASP A 51 11.80 -10.94 14.64
CA ASP A 51 11.10 -11.55 13.51
C ASP A 51 9.62 -11.86 13.84
N SER A 52 9.31 -12.15 15.12
CA SER A 52 7.93 -12.32 15.60
C SER A 52 7.16 -11.00 15.60
N ALA A 53 7.76 -9.91 16.10
CA ALA A 53 7.15 -8.58 16.07
C ALA A 53 6.89 -8.11 14.63
N TRP A 54 7.83 -8.40 13.71
CA TRP A 54 7.66 -8.15 12.29
C TRP A 54 6.44 -8.89 11.73
N LEU A 55 6.36 -10.21 11.93
CA LEU A 55 5.29 -11.02 11.38
C LEU A 55 3.91 -10.60 11.94
N THR A 56 3.83 -10.44 13.27
CA THR A 56 2.60 -10.03 13.96
C THR A 56 2.09 -8.67 13.46
N ALA A 57 2.99 -7.68 13.31
CA ALA A 57 2.62 -6.38 12.77
C ALA A 57 2.05 -6.47 11.35
N HIS A 58 2.69 -7.24 10.47
CA HIS A 58 2.29 -7.34 9.06
C HIS A 58 1.03 -8.19 8.87
N GLN A 59 0.80 -9.20 9.71
CA GLN A 59 -0.46 -9.93 9.73
C GLN A 59 -1.63 -9.01 10.13
N ALA A 60 -1.46 -8.21 11.17
CA ALA A 60 -2.47 -7.25 11.61
C ALA A 60 -2.71 -6.13 10.57
N ALA A 61 -1.64 -5.67 9.90
CA ALA A 61 -1.72 -4.62 8.88
C ALA A 61 -2.15 -5.11 7.49
N LYS A 62 -2.34 -6.41 7.29
CA LYS A 62 -2.62 -7.01 5.96
C LYS A 62 -3.81 -6.37 5.26
N ARG A 63 -4.98 -6.35 5.90
CA ARG A 63 -6.22 -5.83 5.29
C ARG A 63 -6.13 -4.33 4.99
N PRO A 64 -5.71 -3.46 5.92
CA PRO A 64 -5.44 -2.05 5.61
C PRO A 64 -4.53 -1.86 4.39
N THR A 65 -3.41 -2.59 4.36
CA THR A 65 -2.45 -2.48 3.25
C THR A 65 -3.06 -2.97 1.94
N GLN A 66 -3.91 -4.00 1.97
CA GLN A 66 -4.65 -4.43 0.78
C GLN A 66 -5.62 -3.37 0.27
N TRP A 67 -6.33 -2.68 1.17
CA TRP A 67 -7.24 -1.60 0.79
C TRP A 67 -6.47 -0.44 0.16
N ALA A 68 -5.27 -0.12 0.66
CA ALA A 68 -4.40 0.86 0.03
C ALA A 68 -4.06 0.50 -1.43
N GLY A 69 -3.71 -0.76 -1.70
CA GLY A 69 -3.43 -1.25 -3.05
C GLY A 69 -4.64 -1.18 -3.97
N TRP A 70 -5.82 -1.58 -3.47
CA TRP A 70 -7.07 -1.49 -4.24
C TRP A 70 -7.50 -0.05 -4.52
N CYS A 71 -7.28 0.89 -3.61
CA CYS A 71 -7.52 2.31 -3.87
C CYS A 71 -6.68 2.79 -5.06
N ALA A 72 -5.38 2.50 -5.09
CA ALA A 72 -4.53 2.92 -6.21
C ALA A 72 -5.00 2.33 -7.56
N ILE A 73 -5.44 1.07 -7.58
CA ILE A 73 -5.94 0.42 -8.80
C ILE A 73 -7.29 1.00 -9.24
N ALA A 74 -8.26 1.09 -8.31
CA ALA A 74 -9.62 1.52 -8.63
C ALA A 74 -9.66 2.96 -9.16
N PHE A 75 -8.90 3.86 -8.54
CA PHE A 75 -8.84 5.26 -8.92
C PHE A 75 -7.95 5.52 -10.17
N ALA A 76 -7.27 4.50 -10.69
CA ALA A 76 -6.60 4.59 -11.99
C ALA A 76 -7.55 4.37 -13.18
N PHE A 77 -8.75 3.82 -12.95
CA PHE A 77 -9.71 3.48 -14.00
C PHE A 77 -10.05 4.64 -14.96
N PRO A 78 -10.22 5.90 -14.51
CA PRO A 78 -10.47 7.03 -15.41
C PRO A 78 -9.41 7.27 -16.49
N CYS A 79 -8.19 6.75 -16.32
CA CYS A 79 -7.12 6.92 -17.31
C CYS A 79 -7.37 6.10 -18.60
N VAL A 80 -8.17 5.04 -18.55
CA VAL A 80 -8.42 4.14 -19.69
C VAL A 80 -9.80 4.29 -20.33
N VAL A 81 -10.59 5.27 -19.87
CA VAL A 81 -11.93 5.59 -20.38
C VAL A 81 -11.96 7.01 -20.96
N PRO A 82 -12.92 7.34 -21.85
CA PRO A 82 -13.00 8.64 -22.52
C PRO A 82 -13.60 9.74 -21.61
N LEU A 83 -13.00 9.93 -20.43
CA LEU A 83 -13.28 11.04 -19.51
C LEU A 83 -12.25 12.16 -19.73
N SER A 84 -12.49 13.37 -19.21
CA SER A 84 -11.53 14.48 -19.35
C SER A 84 -10.25 14.27 -18.52
N LEU A 85 -9.11 14.83 -18.97
CA LEU A 85 -7.84 14.70 -18.25
C LEU A 85 -7.89 15.24 -16.81
N PRO A 86 -8.51 16.41 -16.52
CA PRO A 86 -8.65 16.88 -15.14
C PRO A 86 -9.42 15.93 -14.23
N PHE A 87 -10.41 15.20 -14.77
CA PHE A 87 -11.14 14.19 -14.01
C PHE A 87 -10.24 13.00 -13.67
N ALA A 88 -9.44 12.52 -14.63
CA ALA A 88 -8.48 11.45 -14.40
C ALA A 88 -7.43 11.84 -13.33
N LEU A 89 -6.88 13.06 -13.42
CA LEU A 89 -5.93 13.57 -12.42
C LEU A 89 -6.54 13.65 -11.02
N THR A 90 -7.74 14.22 -10.90
CA THR A 90 -8.45 14.30 -9.61
C THR A 90 -8.68 12.92 -9.01
N SER A 91 -9.07 11.95 -9.85
CA SER A 91 -9.28 10.57 -9.42
C SER A 91 -7.97 9.95 -8.88
N ILE A 92 -6.86 10.10 -9.61
CA ILE A 92 -5.54 9.63 -9.17
C ILE A 92 -5.13 10.25 -7.82
N PHE A 93 -5.36 11.56 -7.64
CA PHE A 93 -5.09 12.22 -6.36
C PHE A 93 -5.89 11.62 -5.20
N ILE A 94 -7.19 11.35 -5.41
CA ILE A 94 -8.02 10.69 -4.39
C ILE A 94 -7.49 9.28 -4.09
N GLY A 95 -7.12 8.52 -5.14
CA GLY A 95 -6.50 7.20 -4.99
C GLY A 95 -5.20 7.23 -4.18
N ALA A 96 -4.34 8.21 -4.44
CA ALA A 96 -3.08 8.40 -3.72
C ALA A 96 -3.31 8.76 -2.25
N VAL A 97 -4.27 9.64 -1.95
CA VAL A 97 -4.67 9.97 -0.57
C VAL A 97 -5.22 8.73 0.14
N GLY A 98 -6.09 7.96 -0.52
CA GLY A 98 -6.63 6.71 0.02
C GLY A 98 -5.53 5.69 0.33
N LEU A 99 -4.59 5.50 -0.60
CA LEU A 99 -3.41 4.65 -0.39
C LEU A 99 -2.62 5.12 0.84
N LEU A 100 -2.31 6.41 0.93
CA LEU A 100 -1.54 6.95 2.05
C LEU A 100 -2.26 6.74 3.38
N VAL A 101 -3.54 7.07 3.47
CA VAL A 101 -4.36 6.90 4.68
C VAL A 101 -4.36 5.44 5.13
N PHE A 102 -4.59 4.49 4.22
CA PHE A 102 -4.63 3.08 4.58
C PHE A 102 -3.27 2.49 4.92
N VAL A 103 -2.18 2.96 4.30
CA VAL A 103 -0.81 2.57 4.68
C VAL A 103 -0.47 3.08 6.09
N LEU A 104 -0.78 4.35 6.40
CA LEU A 104 -0.56 4.92 7.73
C LEU A 104 -1.41 4.21 8.78
N TYR A 105 -2.67 3.92 8.46
CA TYR A 105 -3.55 3.14 9.34
C TYR A 105 -3.01 1.72 9.55
N GLY A 106 -2.55 1.05 8.50
CA GLY A 106 -1.89 -0.26 8.58
C GLY A 106 -0.65 -0.23 9.47
N ALA A 107 0.19 0.80 9.34
CA ALA A 107 1.35 1.00 10.20
C ALA A 107 0.97 1.19 11.68
N ALA A 108 -0.09 1.97 11.96
CA ALA A 108 -0.60 2.16 13.31
C ALA A 108 -1.14 0.85 13.91
N VAL A 109 -1.97 0.11 13.16
CA VAL A 109 -2.53 -1.18 13.58
C VAL A 109 -1.42 -2.21 13.82
N GLY A 110 -0.48 -2.33 12.88
CA GLY A 110 0.65 -3.26 13.01
C GLY A 110 1.56 -2.91 14.19
N SER A 111 1.81 -1.62 14.42
CA SER A 111 2.61 -1.17 15.57
C SER A 111 1.95 -1.51 16.90
N ARG A 112 0.63 -1.33 17.03
CA ARG A 112 -0.10 -1.71 18.25
C ARG A 112 -0.01 -3.21 18.50
N ALA A 113 -0.16 -4.02 17.45
CA ALA A 113 -0.05 -5.47 17.56
C ALA A 113 1.36 -5.92 18.00
N ALA A 114 2.41 -5.31 17.45
CA ALA A 114 3.78 -5.58 17.88
C ALA A 114 4.06 -5.14 19.33
N ARG A 115 3.51 -4.01 19.78
CA ARG A 115 3.63 -3.57 21.19
C ARG A 115 2.94 -4.55 22.14
N ALA A 116 1.72 -4.95 21.82
CA ALA A 116 0.97 -5.91 22.63
C ALA A 116 1.68 -7.27 22.77
N LEU A 117 2.44 -7.68 21.75
CA LEU A 117 3.30 -8.87 21.84
C LEU A 117 4.45 -8.63 22.83
N ALA A 118 5.13 -7.49 22.75
CA ALA A 118 6.25 -7.16 23.62
C ALA A 118 5.85 -6.96 25.09
N ASP A 119 4.62 -6.50 25.36
CA ASP A 119 4.11 -6.30 26.72
C ASP A 119 3.59 -7.61 27.37
N GLY A 120 3.38 -8.66 26.57
CA GLY A 120 2.87 -9.97 27.02
C GLY A 120 3.95 -11.04 27.24
N ASP A 121 5.18 -10.76 26.79
CA ASP A 121 6.40 -11.56 27.04
C ASP A 121 7.09 -11.10 28.35
#